data_AF-A0AB39XJL7-F1
#
_entry.id   AF-A0AB39XJL7-F1
#
_cell.length_a   1.000
_cell.length_b   1.000
_cell.length_c   1.000
_cell.angle_alpha   90.00
_cell.angle_beta   90.00
_cell.angle_gamma   90.00
#
_symmetry.space_group_name_H-M   'P 1'
#
loop_
_entity.id
_entity.type
_entity.pdbx_description
1 polymer ?
#
loop_
_entity_poly.entity_id
_entity_poly.type
_entity_poly.pdbx_seq_one_letter_code
_entity_poly.pdbx_strand_id
1 'polypeptide(L)'
;MTAFATAAIGSSISFSINSILFAISTILAKDDLIRGRRAKRGYTNKPVPIEVVKDILSIARLAPSSSNTQPWKCAVLTGKARERIVAAAVKNFSDNHDTLALEYPFFPDPRLSPDL
;
A
#
# COMPACT_ATOMS: atom_id res chain seq x y z
N MET A 1 -13.46 53.14 37.43
CA MET A 1 -14.30 52.56 36.37
C MET A 1 -13.42 52.15 35.21
N THR A 2 -13.01 50.87 35.15
CA THR A 2 -12.74 50.18 33.88
C THR A 2 -12.73 48.69 34.19
N ALA A 3 -13.78 47.99 33.76
CA ALA A 3 -13.95 46.56 33.94
C ALA A 3 -13.05 45.83 32.94
N PHE A 4 -12.18 44.94 33.42
CA PHE A 4 -11.55 43.92 32.58
C PHE A 4 -12.53 42.75 32.47
N ALA A 5 -13.15 42.61 31.29
CA ALA A 5 -13.94 41.44 30.95
C ALA A 5 -12.99 40.26 30.68
N THR A 6 -12.96 39.30 31.59
CA THR A 6 -12.32 38.00 31.37
C THR A 6 -13.21 37.17 30.44
N ALA A 7 -12.85 37.08 29.17
CA ALA A 7 -13.52 36.19 28.23
C ALA A 7 -13.18 34.73 28.59
N ALA A 8 -14.20 33.99 29.04
CA ALA A 8 -14.12 32.56 29.26
C ALA A 8 -13.95 31.83 27.92
N ILE A 9 -12.72 31.47 27.56
CA ILE A 9 -12.46 30.46 26.52
C ILE A 9 -12.41 29.11 27.23
N GLY A 10 -13.58 28.68 27.69
CA GLY A 10 -13.82 27.37 28.31
C GLY A 10 -14.49 26.43 27.33
N SER A 11 -13.89 26.20 26.16
CA SER A 11 -14.29 25.06 25.32
C SER A 11 -13.55 23.82 25.81
N SER A 12 -14.04 23.22 26.90
CA SER A 12 -13.66 21.88 27.30
C SER A 12 -14.07 20.93 26.18
N ILE A 13 -13.11 20.54 25.32
CA ILE A 13 -13.33 19.50 24.33
C ILE A 13 -13.47 18.18 25.11
N SER A 14 -14.70 17.82 25.45
CA SER A 14 -15.01 16.54 26.08
C SER A 14 -14.89 15.45 25.01
N PHE A 15 -13.70 14.85 24.90
CA PHE A 15 -13.56 13.60 24.18
C PHE A 15 -14.15 12.49 25.04
N SER A 16 -15.26 11.91 24.60
CA SER A 16 -15.81 10.70 25.23
C SER A 16 -14.73 9.62 25.28
N ILE A 17 -14.65 8.91 26.40
CA ILE A 17 -13.75 7.75 26.57
C ILE A 17 -13.91 6.77 25.40
N ASN A 18 -15.13 6.62 24.87
CA ASN A 18 -15.41 5.78 23.70
C ASN A 18 -14.72 6.29 22.42
N SER A 19 -14.64 7.61 22.23
CA SER A 19 -13.93 8.21 21.09
C SER A 19 -12.42 8.00 21.18
N ILE A 20 -11.87 8.08 22.39
CA ILE A 20 -10.44 7.82 22.65
C ILE A 20 -10.12 6.34 22.43
N LEU A 21 -10.93 5.43 22.96
CA LEU A 21 -10.77 3.99 22.77
C LEU A 21 -10.89 3.57 21.30
N PHE A 22 -11.84 4.15 20.56
CA PHE A 22 -11.98 3.91 19.13
C PHE A 22 -10.77 4.40 18.33
N ALA A 23 -10.26 5.59 18.65
CA ALA A 23 -9.06 6.13 18.01
C ALA A 23 -7.83 5.26 18.27
N ILE A 24 -7.60 4.85 19.52
CA ILE A 24 -6.50 3.96 19.91
C ILE A 24 -6.62 2.60 19.19
N SER A 25 -7.80 1.99 19.20
CA SER A 25 -8.06 0.73 18.48
C SER A 25 -7.76 0.85 16.99
N THR A 26 -8.12 1.96 16.37
CA THR A 26 -7.88 2.20 14.94
C THR A 26 -6.40 2.41 14.63
N ILE A 27 -5.65 3.08 15.51
CA ILE A 27 -4.21 3.31 15.36
C ILE A 27 -3.46 1.98 15.48
N LEU A 28 -3.73 1.19 16.53
CA LEU A 28 -3.08 -0.10 16.73
C LEU A 28 -3.31 -1.05 15.55
N ALA A 29 -4.53 -1.07 14.99
CA ALA A 29 -4.84 -1.87 13.80
C ALA A 29 -4.02 -1.48 12.56
N LYS A 30 -3.72 -0.18 12.36
CA LYS A 30 -2.87 0.30 11.25
C LYS A 30 -1.42 -0.10 11.44
N ASP A 31 -0.93 0.07 12.66
CA ASP A 31 0.43 -0.26 13.06
C ASP A 31 0.72 -1.76 12.88
N ASP A 32 -0.20 -2.62 13.31
CA ASP A 32 -0.10 -4.06 13.13
C ASP A 32 -0.20 -4.48 11.66
N LEU A 33 -1.04 -3.80 10.87
CA LEU A 33 -1.12 -4.03 9.43
C LEU A 33 0.22 -3.73 8.74
N ILE A 34 0.83 -2.58 9.05
CA ILE A 34 2.11 -2.15 8.49
C ILE A 34 3.23 -3.10 8.93
N ARG A 35 3.33 -3.39 10.24
CA ARG A 35 4.34 -4.27 10.82
C ARG A 35 4.14 -5.73 10.46
N GLY A 36 2.92 -6.16 10.12
CA GLY A 36 2.57 -7.54 9.75
C GLY A 36 2.77 -7.84 8.26
N ARG A 37 2.76 -6.83 7.38
CA ARG A 37 2.96 -7.01 5.94
C ARG A 37 4.32 -7.65 5.65
N ARG A 38 4.33 -8.71 4.84
CA ARG A 38 5.56 -9.40 4.39
C ARG A 38 5.54 -9.59 2.87
N ALA A 39 6.72 -9.59 2.26
CA ALA A 39 6.87 -10.03 0.87
C ALA A 39 6.76 -11.57 0.81
N LYS A 40 5.54 -12.09 0.57
CA LYS A 40 5.28 -13.53 0.45
C LYS A 40 5.68 -14.00 -0.95
N ARG A 41 6.41 -15.12 -1.03
CA ARG A 41 6.86 -15.75 -2.29
C ARG A 41 6.23 -17.13 -2.55
N GLY A 42 5.23 -17.48 -1.75
CA GLY A 42 4.45 -18.71 -1.89
C GLY A 42 2.98 -18.43 -1.54
N TYR A 43 2.07 -18.98 -2.33
CA TYR A 43 0.62 -18.77 -2.23
C TYR A 43 -0.09 -20.12 -2.29
N THR A 44 -1.29 -20.18 -1.71
CA THR A 44 -2.14 -21.37 -1.82
C THR A 44 -2.96 -21.34 -3.11
N ASN A 45 -3.56 -22.46 -3.48
CA ASN A 45 -4.47 -22.55 -4.64
C ASN A 45 -5.87 -21.97 -4.36
N LYS A 46 -6.09 -21.34 -3.20
CA LYS A 46 -7.37 -20.73 -2.86
C LYS A 46 -7.57 -19.45 -3.68
N PRO A 47 -8.62 -19.37 -4.52
CA PRO A 47 -8.88 -18.15 -5.27
C PRO A 47 -9.35 -17.02 -4.35
N VAL A 48 -8.98 -15.78 -4.70
CA VAL A 48 -9.51 -14.57 -4.07
C VAL A 48 -10.75 -14.14 -4.87
N PRO A 49 -11.91 -13.90 -4.22
CA PRO A 49 -13.08 -13.37 -4.91
C PRO A 49 -12.78 -12.04 -5.60
N ILE A 50 -13.31 -11.83 -6.81
CA ILE A 50 -12.99 -10.63 -7.59
C ILE A 50 -13.46 -9.33 -6.91
N GLU A 51 -14.57 -9.39 -6.16
CA GLU A 51 -15.07 -8.23 -5.42
C GLU A 51 -14.07 -7.77 -4.34
N VAL A 52 -13.41 -8.70 -3.64
CA VAL A 52 -12.36 -8.36 -2.67
C VAL A 52 -11.20 -7.63 -3.35
N VAL A 53 -10.81 -8.05 -4.57
CA VAL A 53 -9.75 -7.38 -5.33
C VAL A 53 -10.17 -5.97 -5.74
N LYS A 54 -11.42 -5.79 -6.20
CA LYS A 54 -11.97 -4.47 -6.54
C LYS A 54 -12.00 -3.55 -5.32
N ASP A 55 -12.42 -4.07 -4.17
CA ASP A 55 -12.47 -3.31 -2.92
C ASP A 55 -11.06 -2.82 -2.53
N ILE A 56 -10.05 -3.70 -2.59
CA ILE A 56 -8.65 -3.32 -2.34
C ILE A 56 -8.20 -2.21 -3.29
N LEU A 57 -8.47 -2.35 -4.59
CA LEU A 57 -8.08 -1.33 -5.58
C LEU A 57 -8.84 -0.01 -5.40
N SER A 58 -10.10 -0.07 -4.95
CA SER A 58 -10.92 1.11 -4.67
C SER A 58 -10.37 1.95 -3.51
N ILE A 59 -9.74 1.30 -2.53
CA ILE A 59 -9.03 1.95 -1.42
C ILE A 59 -7.65 2.40 -1.88
N ALA A 60 -6.90 1.55 -2.61
CA ALA A 60 -5.54 1.84 -3.04
C ALA A 60 -5.43 3.10 -3.91
N ARG A 61 -6.45 3.39 -4.74
CA ARG A 61 -6.49 4.61 -5.58
C ARG A 61 -6.52 5.92 -4.79
N LEU A 62 -6.79 5.87 -3.49
CA LEU A 62 -6.81 7.05 -2.62
C LEU A 62 -5.40 7.48 -2.19
N ALA A 63 -4.35 6.75 -2.60
CA ALA A 63 -2.97 7.17 -2.41
C ALA A 63 -2.75 8.58 -3.01
N PRO A 64 -2.06 9.49 -2.30
CA PRO A 64 -1.76 10.80 -2.85
C PRO A 64 -0.83 10.69 -4.06
N SER A 65 -0.99 11.58 -5.02
CA SER A 65 -0.11 11.71 -6.18
C SER A 65 0.15 13.18 -6.50
N SER A 66 1.30 13.48 -7.10
CA SER A 66 1.63 14.86 -7.51
C SER A 66 0.57 15.39 -8.46
N SER A 67 0.05 16.58 -8.15
CA SER A 67 -1.07 17.22 -8.86
C SER A 67 -2.31 16.33 -9.01
N ASN A 68 -2.47 15.34 -8.13
CA ASN A 68 -3.52 14.31 -8.20
C ASN A 68 -3.64 13.61 -9.58
N THR A 69 -2.51 13.44 -10.28
CA THR A 69 -2.46 12.86 -11.63
C THR A 69 -2.88 11.39 -11.67
N GLN A 70 -2.76 10.66 -10.56
CA GLN A 70 -3.13 9.24 -10.43
C GLN A 70 -2.58 8.38 -11.59
N PRO A 71 -1.26 8.37 -11.83
CA PRO A 71 -0.68 7.82 -13.07
C PRO A 71 -0.73 6.28 -13.15
N TRP A 72 -1.13 5.61 -12.08
CA TRP A 72 -1.13 4.15 -12.01
C TRP A 72 -2.12 3.52 -13.00
N LYS A 73 -1.62 2.53 -13.74
CA LYS A 73 -2.42 1.61 -14.55
C LYS A 73 -2.28 0.21 -13.96
N CYS A 74 -3.39 -0.39 -13.55
CA CYS A 74 -3.39 -1.72 -12.96
C CYS A 74 -4.10 -2.73 -13.87
N ALA A 75 -3.39 -3.78 -14.26
CA ALA A 75 -3.99 -4.95 -14.92
C ALA A 75 -4.07 -6.10 -13.92
N VAL A 76 -5.29 -6.62 -13.70
CA VAL A 76 -5.52 -7.80 -12.85
C VAL A 76 -5.75 -9.01 -13.73
N LEU A 77 -4.91 -10.04 -13.57
CA LEU A 77 -4.95 -11.26 -14.37
C LEU A 77 -5.41 -12.43 -13.49
N THR A 78 -6.45 -13.14 -13.93
CA THR A 78 -6.97 -14.33 -13.26
C THR A 78 -7.15 -15.48 -14.27
N GLY A 79 -7.27 -16.71 -13.76
CA GLY A 79 -7.50 -17.93 -14.55
C GLY A 79 -6.56 -18.08 -15.76
N LYS A 80 -7.14 -18.43 -16.91
CA LYS A 80 -6.40 -18.71 -18.16
C LYS A 80 -5.52 -17.54 -18.63
N ALA A 81 -5.94 -16.28 -18.41
CA ALA A 81 -5.14 -15.14 -18.81
C ALA A 81 -3.83 -15.06 -18.01
N ARG A 82 -3.92 -15.27 -16.68
CA ARG A 82 -2.76 -15.37 -15.80
C ARG A 82 -1.86 -16.54 -16.19
N GLU A 83 -2.43 -17.72 -16.42
CA GLU A 83 -1.68 -18.92 -16.79
C GLU A 83 -0.85 -18.72 -18.06
N ARG A 84 -1.46 -18.16 -19.11
CA ARG A 84 -0.75 -17.86 -20.37
C ARG A 84 0.44 -16.93 -20.17
N ILE A 85 0.25 -15.85 -19.41
CA ILE A 85 1.31 -14.85 -19.17
C ILE A 85 2.42 -15.44 -18.30
N VAL A 86 2.08 -16.19 -17.26
CA VAL A 86 3.07 -16.85 -16.41
C VAL A 86 3.89 -17.87 -17.21
N ALA A 87 3.24 -18.71 -18.02
CA ALA A 87 3.94 -19.69 -18.85
C ALA A 87 4.90 -19.01 -19.85
N ALA A 88 4.45 -17.94 -20.52
CA ALA A 88 5.28 -17.17 -21.44
C ALA A 88 6.46 -16.51 -20.73
N ALA A 89 6.23 -15.90 -19.56
CA ALA A 89 7.28 -15.24 -18.78
C ALA A 89 8.33 -16.23 -18.26
N VAL A 90 7.90 -17.37 -17.72
CA VAL A 90 8.81 -18.43 -17.25
C VAL A 90 9.63 -18.97 -18.41
N LYS A 91 9.00 -19.29 -19.55
CA LYS A 91 9.72 -19.77 -20.73
C LYS A 91 10.76 -18.76 -21.20
N ASN A 92 10.38 -17.49 -21.34
CA ASN A 92 11.30 -16.45 -21.79
C ASN A 92 12.49 -16.27 -20.83
N PHE A 93 12.24 -16.33 -19.52
CA PHE A 93 13.31 -16.27 -18.53
C PHE A 93 14.23 -17.49 -18.65
N SER A 94 13.68 -18.71 -18.67
CA SER A 94 14.48 -19.93 -18.82
C SER A 94 15.36 -19.92 -20.07
N ASP A 95 14.82 -19.46 -21.21
CA ASP A 95 15.52 -19.49 -22.49
C ASP A 95 16.53 -18.34 -22.63
N ASN A 96 16.27 -17.16 -22.04
CA ASN A 96 16.98 -15.92 -22.38
C ASN A 96 17.52 -15.14 -21.16
N HIS A 97 17.56 -15.70 -19.95
CA HIS A 97 17.89 -14.94 -18.72
C HIS A 97 19.18 -14.10 -18.79
N ASP A 98 20.19 -14.53 -19.54
CA ASP A 98 21.47 -13.80 -19.67
C ASP A 98 21.36 -12.51 -20.52
N THR A 99 20.37 -12.44 -21.42
CA THR A 99 20.22 -11.32 -22.38
C THR A 99 19.03 -10.43 -22.06
N LEU A 100 18.23 -10.78 -21.05
CA LEU A 100 17.11 -9.95 -20.61
C LEU A 100 17.61 -8.67 -19.94
N ALA A 101 17.57 -7.58 -20.70
CA ALA A 101 17.76 -6.25 -20.16
C ALA A 101 16.58 -5.86 -19.26
N LEU A 102 16.87 -5.27 -18.10
CA LEU A 102 15.84 -4.67 -17.26
C LEU A 102 15.28 -3.42 -17.96
N GLU A 103 13.97 -3.21 -17.89
CA GLU A 103 13.32 -1.99 -18.42
C GLU A 103 13.85 -0.72 -17.73
N TYR A 104 14.31 -0.86 -16.49
CA TYR A 104 14.95 0.19 -15.70
C TYR A 104 15.99 -0.41 -14.75
N PRO A 105 17.04 0.35 -14.37
CA PRO A 105 18.03 -0.11 -13.41
C PRO A 105 17.36 -0.38 -12.06
N PHE A 106 17.33 -1.65 -11.66
CA PHE A 106 16.73 -2.05 -10.38
C PHE A 106 17.59 -1.63 -9.18
N PHE A 107 18.90 -1.61 -9.37
CA PHE A 107 19.87 -1.13 -8.38
C PHE A 107 20.47 0.19 -8.85
N PRO A 108 20.82 1.10 -7.93
CA PRO A 108 21.62 2.26 -8.27
C PRO A 108 22.97 1.81 -8.86
N ASP A 109 23.49 2.61 -9.78
CA ASP A 109 24.82 2.46 -10.37
C ASP A 109 25.65 3.73 -10.04
N PRO A 110 26.73 3.64 -9.24
CA PRO A 110 27.31 2.42 -8.68
C PRO A 110 26.42 1.78 -7.61
N ARG A 111 26.52 0.46 -7.48
CA ARG A 111 25.85 -0.27 -6.38
C ARG A 111 26.34 0.33 -5.06
N LEU A 112 25.39 0.63 -4.16
CA LEU A 112 25.71 1.05 -2.80
C LEU A 112 26.66 0.01 -2.18
N SER A 113 27.80 0.49 -1.70
CA SER A 113 28.78 -0.36 -1.06
C SER A 113 28.25 -0.85 0.30
N PRO A 114 28.63 -2.07 0.73
CA PRO A 114 28.06 -2.73 1.91
C PRO A 114 28.47 -2.10 3.26
N ASP A 115 29.25 -1.02 3.24
CA ASP A 115 29.75 -0.25 4.37
C ASP A 115 28.83 0.92 4.81
N LEU A 116 27.62 1.01 4.21
CA LEU A 116 26.50 1.85 4.68
C LEU A 116 25.42 1.04 5.40
#